data_AF-A0A968ZD91-F1
#
_entry.id   AF-A0A968ZD91-F1
#
_cell.length_a   1.000
_cell.length_b   1.000
_cell.length_c   1.000
_cell.angle_alpha   90.00
_cell.angle_beta   90.00
_cell.angle_gamma   90.00
#
_symmetry.space_group_name_H-M   'P 1'
#
loop_
_entity.id
_entity.type
_entity.pdbx_description
1 polymer ?
#
loop_
_entity_poly.entity_id
_entity_poly.type
_entity_poly.pdbx_seq_one_letter_code
_entity_poly.pdbx_strand_id
1 'polypeptide(L)'
;MLRKLPWMVEQDSARVRVAVVNVSRLLGDVMSSIMAGEFEAEVVSEVRAGPMLRAVAAFRPDVVILGNETGRAEDHIGAIQAGVRTVRVIAVNADGRSATIYDPGLAPRWVADVSPPGMLSLIRNVGGKRK
;
A
#
# COMPACT_ATOMS: atom_id res chain seq x y z
N MET A 1 32.37 34.79 12.24
CA MET A 1 32.12 34.10 10.95
C MET A 1 32.13 32.60 11.18
N LEU A 2 30.96 31.95 11.17
CA LEU A 2 30.83 30.49 11.26
C LEU A 2 30.09 30.02 10.01
N ARG A 3 30.78 29.25 9.16
CA ARG A 3 30.25 28.66 7.92
C ARG A 3 29.18 27.62 8.27
N LYS A 4 27.92 27.91 7.93
CA LYS A 4 26.84 26.91 7.91
C LYS A 4 27.12 25.91 6.78
N LEU A 5 27.16 24.63 7.11
CA LEU A 5 27.36 23.51 6.19
C LEU A 5 26.07 23.27 5.37
N PRO A 6 26.13 23.11 4.03
CA PRO A 6 24.95 23.00 3.16
C PRO A 6 24.45 21.57 2.93
N TRP A 7 24.84 20.58 3.74
CA TRP A 7 24.48 19.16 3.48
C TRP A 7 23.27 18.64 4.27
N MET A 8 22.54 19.52 4.97
CA MET A 8 21.23 19.16 5.51
C MET A 8 20.20 19.23 4.38
N VAL A 9 20.36 18.33 3.40
CA VAL A 9 19.27 17.94 2.52
C VAL A 9 18.22 17.37 3.46
N GLU A 10 17.17 18.13 3.72
CA GLU A 10 15.88 17.54 4.09
C GLU A 10 15.67 16.44 3.06
N GLN A 11 15.87 15.18 3.48
CA GLN A 11 15.34 14.08 2.73
C GLN A 11 13.84 14.34 2.74
N ASP A 12 13.36 14.89 1.62
CA ASP A 12 11.97 14.85 1.25
C ASP A 12 11.67 13.35 1.09
N SER A 13 11.46 12.69 2.23
CA SER A 13 11.16 11.28 2.35
C SER A 13 9.80 11.13 1.71
N ALA A 14 9.79 10.94 0.39
CA ALA A 14 8.58 10.85 -0.41
C ALA A 14 7.64 9.84 0.26
N ARG A 15 6.54 10.36 0.84
CA ARG A 15 5.56 9.55 1.56
C ARG A 15 5.04 8.46 0.63
N VAL A 16 4.99 7.22 1.12
CA VAL A 16 4.45 6.10 0.36
C VAL A 16 2.95 6.34 0.17
N ARG A 17 2.49 6.40 -1.08
CA ARG A 17 1.09 6.65 -1.42
C ARG A 17 0.33 5.34 -1.39
N VAL A 18 -0.64 5.23 -0.50
CA VAL A 18 -1.41 4.00 -0.29
C VAL A 18 -2.86 4.21 -0.74
N ALA A 19 -3.36 3.35 -1.61
CA ALA A 19 -4.79 3.25 -1.87
C ALA A 19 -5.36 2.04 -1.13
N VAL A 20 -6.51 2.22 -0.49
CA VAL A 20 -7.18 1.21 0.32
C VAL A 20 -8.50 0.84 -0.36
N VAL A 21 -8.68 -0.44 -0.67
CA VAL A 21 -9.78 -0.91 -1.54
C VAL A 21 -10.45 -2.13 -0.92
N ASN A 22 -11.79 -2.10 -0.81
CA ASN A 22 -12.62 -3.25 -0.38
C ASN A 22 -12.20 -3.93 0.94
N VAL A 23 -11.51 -3.24 1.83
CA VAL A 23 -11.28 -3.75 3.20
C VAL A 23 -12.47 -3.44 4.08
N SER A 24 -12.75 -4.31 5.06
CA SER A 24 -13.70 -4.01 6.13
C SER A 24 -13.43 -2.64 6.76
N ARG A 25 -14.52 -2.00 7.20
CA ARG A 25 -14.45 -0.71 7.91
C ARG A 25 -13.50 -0.75 9.11
N LEU A 26 -13.55 -1.85 9.88
CA LEU A 26 -12.67 -2.03 11.04
C LEU A 26 -11.19 -2.03 10.63
N LEU A 27 -10.82 -2.76 9.57
CA LEU A 27 -9.45 -2.77 9.08
C LEU A 27 -9.06 -1.41 8.49
N GLY A 28 -9.95 -0.74 7.77
CA GLY A 28 -9.75 0.63 7.29
C GLY A 28 -9.45 1.59 8.45
N ASP A 29 -10.27 1.59 9.49
CA ASP A 29 -10.13 2.44 10.68
C ASP A 29 -8.80 2.17 11.41
N VAL A 30 -8.42 0.90 11.56
CA VAL A 30 -7.11 0.51 12.15
C VAL A 30 -5.95 1.02 11.30
N MET A 31 -6.00 0.82 9.98
CA MET A 31 -4.94 1.28 9.09
C MET A 31 -4.82 2.81 9.08
N SER A 32 -5.93 3.53 9.01
CA SER A 32 -5.96 5.00 9.03
C SER A 32 -5.47 5.56 10.36
N SER A 33 -5.86 4.95 11.49
CA SER A 33 -5.37 5.33 12.83
C SER A 33 -3.85 5.18 12.97
N ILE A 34 -3.32 4.07 12.45
CA ILE A 34 -1.88 3.79 12.48
C ILE A 34 -1.10 4.72 11.56
N MET A 35 -1.58 4.95 10.33
CA MET A 35 -0.94 5.85 9.37
C MET A 35 -1.00 7.32 9.82
N ALA A 36 -2.05 7.73 10.54
CA ALA A 36 -2.13 9.07 11.12
C ALA A 36 -1.02 9.34 12.17
N GLY A 37 -0.47 8.29 12.78
CA GLY A 37 0.61 8.38 13.76
C GLY A 37 2.03 8.33 13.17
N GLU A 38 2.20 7.86 11.93
CA GLU A 38 3.52 7.65 11.32
C GLU A 38 3.69 8.41 10.00
N PHE A 39 4.71 9.28 9.96
CA PHE A 39 4.91 10.34 8.95
C PHE A 39 5.24 9.88 7.51
N GLU A 40 5.19 8.58 7.20
CA GLU A 40 5.77 7.98 5.99
C GLU A 40 4.75 7.34 5.03
N ALA A 41 3.45 7.31 5.36
CA ALA A 41 2.40 6.78 4.49
C ALA A 41 1.16 7.70 4.45
N GLU A 42 0.57 7.86 3.28
CA GLU A 42 -0.66 8.63 3.08
C GLU A 42 -1.72 7.79 2.38
N VAL A 43 -2.94 7.75 2.95
CA VAL A 43 -4.10 7.15 2.28
C VAL A 43 -4.63 8.12 1.23
N VAL A 44 -4.34 7.85 -0.04
CA VAL A 44 -4.76 8.70 -1.16
C VAL A 44 -6.16 8.37 -1.67
N SER A 45 -6.73 7.24 -1.25
CA SER A 45 -8.09 6.84 -1.64
C SER A 45 -8.62 5.67 -0.80
N GLU A 46 -9.89 5.75 -0.39
CA GLU A 46 -10.68 4.63 0.11
C GLU A 46 -11.81 4.33 -0.89
N VAL A 47 -11.78 3.15 -1.51
CA VAL A 47 -12.62 2.88 -2.70
C VAL A 47 -13.28 1.50 -2.63
N ARG A 48 -14.52 1.41 -3.10
CA ARG A 48 -15.18 0.12 -3.37
C ARG A 48 -14.72 -0.47 -4.72
N ALA A 49 -14.99 -1.76 -4.95
CA ALA A 49 -14.50 -2.53 -6.10
C ALA A 49 -14.74 -1.86 -7.46
N GLY A 50 -15.94 -1.30 -7.67
CA GLY A 50 -16.35 -0.72 -8.96
C GLY A 50 -15.45 0.42 -9.45
N PRO A 51 -15.24 1.49 -8.67
CA PRO A 51 -14.37 2.61 -9.08
C PRO A 51 -12.86 2.39 -8.89
N MET A 52 -12.43 1.22 -8.39
CA MET A 52 -11.03 0.93 -8.02
C MET A 52 -10.02 1.29 -9.11
N LEU A 53 -10.19 0.79 -10.34
CA LEU A 53 -9.19 0.99 -11.41
C LEU A 53 -9.02 2.48 -11.77
N ARG A 54 -10.12 3.24 -11.78
CA ARG A 54 -10.08 4.68 -12.03
C ARG A 54 -9.33 5.42 -10.92
N ALA A 55 -9.57 5.05 -9.67
CA ALA A 55 -8.88 5.66 -8.54
C ALA A 55 -7.38 5.31 -8.54
N VAL A 56 -7.01 4.05 -8.76
CA VAL A 56 -5.61 3.63 -8.84
C VAL A 56 -4.89 4.34 -9.99
N ALA A 57 -5.54 4.49 -11.16
CA ALA A 57 -4.96 5.24 -12.28
C ALA A 57 -4.82 6.75 -11.99
N ALA A 58 -5.82 7.37 -11.35
CA ALA A 58 -5.84 8.80 -11.06
C ALA A 58 -4.85 9.19 -9.95
N PHE A 59 -4.81 8.44 -8.86
CA PHE A 59 -3.99 8.76 -7.69
C PHE A 59 -2.59 8.16 -7.75
N ARG A 60 -2.32 7.23 -8.68
CA ARG A 60 -1.02 6.57 -8.87
C ARG A 60 -0.37 6.16 -7.54
N PRO A 61 -1.04 5.32 -6.73
CA PRO A 61 -0.48 4.87 -5.48
C PRO A 61 0.75 3.99 -5.73
N ASP A 62 1.68 3.98 -4.78
CA ASP A 62 2.80 3.04 -4.74
C ASP A 62 2.33 1.65 -4.26
N VAL A 63 1.31 1.65 -3.38
CA VAL A 63 0.72 0.44 -2.77
C VAL A 63 -0.79 0.48 -2.87
N VAL A 64 -1.39 -0.64 -3.28
CA VAL A 64 -2.81 -0.90 -3.12
C VAL A 64 -3.00 -1.96 -2.05
N ILE A 65 -3.74 -1.63 -0.99
CA ILE A 65 -4.25 -2.61 -0.02
C ILE A 65 -5.63 -3.04 -0.50
N LEU A 66 -5.79 -4.33 -0.77
CA LEU A 66 -7.04 -4.90 -1.30
C LEU A 66 -7.61 -5.91 -0.30
N GLY A 67 -8.84 -5.70 0.16
CA GLY A 67 -9.55 -6.72 0.94
C GLY A 67 -10.06 -7.85 0.04
N ASN A 68 -9.77 -9.10 0.41
CA ASN A 68 -10.20 -10.31 -0.28
C ASN A 68 -11.40 -10.98 0.41
N GLU A 69 -12.36 -10.20 0.92
CA GLU A 69 -13.52 -10.75 1.66
C GLU A 69 -14.46 -11.57 0.76
N THR A 70 -14.43 -11.33 -0.55
CA THR A 70 -15.33 -11.98 -1.53
C THR A 70 -14.65 -13.10 -2.32
N GLY A 71 -13.37 -13.38 -2.06
CA GLY A 71 -12.58 -14.36 -2.83
C GLY A 71 -12.25 -13.95 -4.26
N ARG A 72 -12.63 -12.73 -4.68
CA ARG A 72 -12.39 -12.19 -6.04
C ARG A 72 -11.19 -11.25 -6.11
N ALA A 73 -10.24 -11.34 -5.19
CA ALA A 73 -9.07 -10.47 -5.23
C ALA A 73 -8.24 -10.70 -6.50
N GLU A 74 -8.12 -11.93 -6.99
CA GLU A 74 -7.29 -12.27 -8.16
C GLU A 74 -7.70 -11.51 -9.42
N ASP A 75 -9.00 -11.45 -9.73
CA ASP A 75 -9.54 -10.69 -10.86
C ASP A 75 -9.18 -9.19 -10.75
N HIS A 76 -9.31 -8.63 -9.55
CA HIS A 76 -8.99 -7.23 -9.27
C HIS A 76 -7.49 -6.95 -9.36
N ILE A 77 -6.66 -7.86 -8.85
CA ILE A 77 -5.18 -7.76 -8.90
C ILE A 77 -4.72 -7.76 -10.35
N GLY A 78 -5.21 -8.71 -11.17
CA GLY A 78 -4.87 -8.78 -12.58
C GLY A 78 -5.23 -7.48 -13.31
N ALA A 79 -6.41 -6.93 -13.04
CA ALA A 79 -6.85 -5.66 -13.62
C ALA A 79 -5.99 -4.46 -13.16
N ILE A 80 -5.63 -4.40 -11.87
CA ILE A 80 -4.74 -3.36 -11.33
C ILE A 80 -3.36 -3.42 -12.00
N GLN A 81 -2.75 -4.61 -12.06
CA GLN A 81 -1.41 -4.80 -12.60
C GLN A 81 -1.36 -4.57 -14.12
N ALA A 82 -2.44 -4.87 -14.84
CA ALA A 82 -2.57 -4.55 -16.26
C ALA A 82 -2.66 -3.03 -16.50
N GLY A 83 -3.37 -2.29 -15.64
CA GLY A 83 -3.55 -0.84 -15.75
C GLY A 83 -2.38 -0.01 -15.23
N VAL A 84 -1.68 -0.47 -14.19
CA VAL A 84 -0.56 0.23 -13.55
C VAL A 84 0.56 -0.76 -13.25
N ARG A 85 1.53 -0.86 -14.17
CA ARG A 85 2.59 -1.89 -14.13
C ARG A 85 3.58 -1.77 -12.96
N THR A 86 3.58 -0.68 -12.20
CA THR A 86 4.58 -0.43 -11.15
C THR A 86 4.03 -0.55 -9.73
N VAL A 87 2.74 -0.82 -9.56
CA VAL A 87 2.10 -0.80 -8.24
C VAL A 87 2.27 -2.14 -7.52
N ARG A 88 2.60 -2.10 -6.22
CA ARG A 88 2.52 -3.28 -5.35
C ARG A 88 1.09 -3.45 -4.89
N VAL A 89 0.55 -4.66 -4.95
CA VAL A 89 -0.73 -4.99 -4.34
C VAL A 89 -0.52 -5.87 -3.11
N ILE A 90 -1.10 -5.47 -1.98
CA ILE A 90 -1.16 -6.27 -0.75
C ILE A 90 -2.61 -6.70 -0.58
N ALA A 91 -2.91 -7.95 -0.92
CA ALA A 91 -4.23 -8.53 -0.76
C ALA A 91 -4.38 -9.10 0.66
N VAL A 92 -5.21 -8.48 1.48
CA VAL A 92 -5.51 -8.94 2.84
C VAL A 92 -6.60 -9.99 2.76
N ASN A 93 -6.34 -11.17 3.32
CA ASN A 93 -7.30 -12.27 3.31
C ASN A 93 -8.43 -12.03 4.31
N ALA A 94 -9.51 -12.79 4.18
CA ALA A 94 -10.72 -12.65 5.01
C ALA A 94 -10.46 -12.88 6.51
N ASP A 95 -9.37 -13.57 6.87
CA ASP A 95 -8.96 -13.77 8.27
C ASP A 95 -8.41 -12.48 8.92
N GLY A 96 -8.12 -11.44 8.12
CA GLY A 96 -7.50 -10.18 8.56
C GLY A 96 -6.09 -10.33 9.13
N ARG A 97 -5.51 -11.54 9.04
CA ARG A 97 -4.23 -11.93 9.65
C ARG A 97 -3.25 -12.49 8.65
N SER A 98 -3.67 -12.77 7.43
CA SER A 98 -2.77 -13.13 6.36
C SER A 98 -2.92 -12.21 5.17
N ALA A 99 -1.84 -12.05 4.42
CA ALA A 99 -1.82 -11.24 3.22
C ALA A 99 -1.02 -11.92 2.12
N THR A 100 -1.38 -11.65 0.87
CA THR A 100 -0.59 -12.03 -0.30
C THR A 100 -0.07 -10.78 -0.99
N ILE A 101 1.23 -10.73 -1.21
CA ILE A 101 1.92 -9.60 -1.83
C ILE A 101 2.16 -9.91 -3.30
N TYR A 102 1.76 -8.98 -4.15
CA TYR A 102 1.94 -9.01 -5.58
C TYR A 102 2.83 -7.84 -5.99
N ASP A 103 4.13 -8.13 -6.10
CA ASP A 103 5.12 -7.21 -6.64
C ASP A 103 5.15 -7.31 -8.18
N PRO A 104 5.32 -6.18 -8.90
CA PRO A 104 5.50 -6.21 -10.34
C PRO A 104 6.64 -7.13 -10.79
N GLY A 105 6.34 -8.07 -11.68
CA GLY A 105 7.33 -8.98 -12.26
C GLY A 105 7.85 -10.07 -11.31
N LEU A 106 7.27 -10.22 -10.12
CA LEU A 106 7.63 -11.27 -9.16
C LEU A 106 6.45 -12.21 -8.91
N ALA A 107 6.77 -13.44 -8.49
CA ALA A 107 5.76 -14.39 -8.05
C ALA A 107 5.05 -13.88 -6.77
N PRO A 108 3.75 -14.16 -6.59
CA PRO A 108 3.02 -13.80 -5.39
C PRO A 108 3.67 -14.40 -4.14
N ARG A 109 3.72 -13.62 -3.05
CA ARG A 109 4.27 -14.06 -1.77
C ARG A 109 3.23 -13.98 -0.67
N TRP A 110 2.95 -15.13 -0.06
CA TRP A 110 2.06 -15.20 1.11
C TRP A 110 2.80 -14.83 2.40
N VAL A 111 2.09 -14.15 3.30
CA VAL A 111 2.57 -13.72 4.62
C VAL A 111 1.50 -14.06 5.66
N ALA A 112 1.88 -14.83 6.68
CA ALA A 112 1.05 -15.16 7.84
C ALA A 112 1.17 -14.10 8.94
N ASP A 113 0.26 -14.17 9.90
CA ASP A 113 0.31 -13.44 11.18
C ASP A 113 0.63 -11.94 11.05
N VAL A 114 0.02 -11.31 10.04
CA VAL A 114 0.14 -9.90 9.75
C VAL A 114 -0.56 -9.11 10.84
N SER A 115 0.23 -8.64 11.80
CA SER A 115 -0.20 -7.63 12.76
C SER A 115 -0.27 -6.25 12.09
N PRO A 116 -0.99 -5.28 12.67
CA PRO A 116 -1.02 -3.93 12.10
C PRO A 116 0.37 -3.28 11.94
N PRO A 117 1.32 -3.41 12.90
CA PRO A 117 2.72 -2.98 12.68
C PRO A 117 3.45 -3.79 11.58
N GLY A 118 3.14 -5.08 11.45
CA GLY A 118 3.63 -5.92 10.36
C GLY A 118 3.17 -5.40 8.99
N MET A 119 1.91 -4.97 8.88
CA MET A 119 1.36 -4.38 7.65
C MET A 119 2.10 -3.11 7.23
N LEU A 120 2.42 -2.22 8.17
CA LEU A 120 3.24 -1.03 7.88
C LEU A 120 4.62 -1.40 7.33
N SER A 121 5.26 -2.42 7.90
CA SER A 121 6.56 -2.89 7.43
C SER A 121 6.50 -3.40 5.98
N LEU A 122 5.36 -3.97 5.56
CA LEU A 122 5.15 -4.40 4.16
C LEU A 122 4.98 -3.21 3.21
N ILE A 123 4.32 -2.15 3.67
CA ILE A 123 4.11 -0.90 2.92
C ILE A 123 5.44 -0.14 2.75
N ARG A 124 6.24 0.00 3.82
CA ARG A 124 7.52 0.72 3.79
C ARG A 124 8.57 0.07 2.89
N ASN A 125 8.58 -1.25 2.79
CA ASN A 125 9.50 -2.02 1.95
C ASN A 125 9.31 -1.81 0.42
N VAL A 126 8.51 -0.83 0.00
CA VAL A 126 8.35 -0.39 -1.39
C VAL A 126 9.38 0.70 -1.74
N GLY A 127 9.73 1.55 -0.77
CA GLY A 127 10.64 2.70 -0.97
C GLY A 127 12.12 2.32 -1.12
N GLY A 128 12.52 1.11 -0.75
CA GLY A 128 13.92 0.65 -0.78
C GLY A 128 14.47 0.27 -2.17
N LYS A 129 13.68 0.37 -3.24
CA LYS A 129 14.08 -0.02 -4.61
C LYS A 129 14.14 1.16 -5.59
N ARG A 130 14.51 2.36 -5.14
CA ARG A 130 15.11 3.37 -6.03
C ARG A 130 16.63 3.22 -6.01
N LYS A 131 17.16 2.34 -6.85
CA LYS A 131 18.56 2.39 -7.30
C LYS A 131 18.58 2.82 -8.75
#